data_AF-A0A4R5QFC4-F1
#
_entry.id   AF-A0A4R5QFC4-F1
#
_cell.length_a   1.000
_cell.length_b   1.000
_cell.length_c   1.000
_cell.angle_alpha   90.00
_cell.angle_beta   90.00
_cell.angle_gamma   90.00
#
_symmetry.space_group_name_H-M   'P 1'
#
loop_
_entity.id
_entity.type
_entity.pdbx_description
1 polymer ?
#
loop_
_entity_poly.entity_id
_entity_poly.type
_entity_poly.pdbx_seq_one_letter_code
_entity_poly.pdbx_strand_id
1 'polypeptide(L)'
;MAKAQVSDDRIIEEGRRIAEAGRKVHGWSLRAAIGTGRPDRLESVWTRWLETQGEGKVPENPEETGHTSIPSRISEALTETKRTMEAHLDGLVLSLVRVTTETYDGRYRDEFADLQRKRAEADEQLSAASSAVADADNKAEALEKERDQLVSDLAQVRESLAVLQANLSRTESERDKASTERDELAGRIDGERDAAQAAKGALAEARAHSAAMSNELRTARENLTAAAKLESDLRNEIADYEKQAVDLHARLTSASARASEAETQRTAQSQRAEAAEAATVRLEASIGTLTSRADKAEASLEELSTKLAAMTRRAERAEGAQDAAEKAMEALRGLIPQAAPMPALRKRTAKSESGNGAT
;
A
#
# COMPACT_ATOMS: atom_id res chain seq x y z
N MET A 1 11.56 57.54 113.58
CA MET A 1 12.98 57.95 113.63
C MET A 1 13.04 59.41 114.08
N ALA A 2 13.87 59.74 115.05
CA ALA A 2 13.98 61.12 115.56
C ALA A 2 14.80 61.99 114.59
N LYS A 3 14.31 63.19 114.25
CA LYS A 3 15.11 64.18 113.53
C LYS A 3 16.02 64.89 114.53
N ALA A 4 17.32 64.92 114.26
CA ALA A 4 18.27 65.71 115.02
C ALA A 4 17.83 67.19 115.03
N GLN A 5 17.72 67.79 116.21
CA GLN A 5 17.47 69.22 116.36
C GLN A 5 18.78 69.98 116.16
N VAL A 6 18.71 71.12 115.48
CA VAL A 6 19.85 72.03 115.30
C VAL A 6 19.96 72.89 116.56
N SER A 7 21.15 72.97 117.16
CA SER A 7 21.42 73.88 118.28
C SER A 7 21.35 75.33 117.85
N ASP A 8 20.89 76.20 118.75
CA ASP A 8 20.56 77.58 118.39
C ASP A 8 21.82 78.41 118.11
N ASP A 9 22.95 78.08 118.75
CA ASP A 9 24.27 78.66 118.47
C ASP A 9 24.69 78.47 117.00
N ARG A 10 24.43 77.29 116.43
CA ARG A 10 24.75 76.98 115.02
C ARG A 10 23.84 77.71 114.05
N ILE A 11 22.62 78.09 114.47
CA ILE A 11 21.72 78.93 113.68
C ILE A 11 22.25 80.37 113.65
N ILE A 12 22.78 80.85 114.78
CA ILE A 12 23.38 82.18 114.92
C ILE A 12 24.69 82.29 114.13
N GLU A 13 25.55 81.27 114.19
CA GLU A 13 26.81 81.22 113.44
C GLU A 13 26.58 81.27 111.92
N GLU A 14 25.71 80.41 111.39
CA GLU A 14 25.39 80.40 109.95
C GLU A 14 24.61 81.65 109.51
N GLY A 15 23.73 82.20 110.38
CA GLY A 15 23.07 83.48 110.12
C GLY A 15 24.06 84.62 109.97
N ARG A 16 25.05 84.70 110.86
CA ARG A 16 26.13 85.69 110.77
C ARG A 16 26.95 85.51 109.49
N ARG A 17 27.34 84.28 109.14
CA ARG A 17 28.08 84.00 107.90
C ARG A 17 27.30 84.37 106.62
N ILE A 18 25.98 84.27 106.63
CA ILE A 18 25.13 84.72 105.51
C ILE A 18 25.08 86.26 105.44
N ALA A 19 24.99 86.94 106.59
CA ALA A 19 25.00 88.40 106.68
C ALA A 19 26.35 89.03 106.29
N GLU A 20 27.46 88.45 106.76
CA GLU A 20 28.84 88.82 106.38
C GLU A 20 29.08 88.65 104.88
N ALA A 21 28.45 87.65 104.25
CA ALA A 21 28.43 87.47 102.80
C ALA A 21 27.49 88.44 102.05
N GLY A 22 27.01 89.52 102.71
CA GLY A 22 26.17 90.56 102.11
C GLY A 22 24.76 90.12 101.72
N ARG A 23 24.30 88.95 102.16
CA ARG A 23 22.99 88.38 101.77
C ARG A 23 21.99 88.51 102.91
N LYS A 24 20.74 88.84 102.57
CA LYS A 24 19.65 88.90 103.56
C LYS A 24 19.41 87.53 104.17
N VAL A 25 19.47 87.44 105.49
CA VAL A 25 19.20 86.21 106.25
C VAL A 25 17.69 85.99 106.36
N HIS A 26 17.23 84.78 106.06
CA HIS A 26 15.86 84.32 106.25
C HIS A 26 15.82 82.81 106.48
N GLY A 27 14.70 82.24 106.93
CA GLY A 27 14.60 80.84 107.34
C GLY A 27 14.97 79.83 106.26
N TRP A 28 14.78 80.16 104.98
CA TRP A 28 15.21 79.33 103.86
C TRP A 28 16.71 79.45 103.55
N SER A 29 17.34 80.63 103.68
CA SER A 29 18.80 80.75 103.52
C SER A 29 19.54 80.04 104.66
N LEU A 30 19.04 80.16 105.89
CA LEU A 30 19.52 79.41 107.06
C LEU A 30 19.39 77.90 106.82
N ARG A 31 18.24 77.43 106.34
CA ARG A 31 18.02 76.01 106.01
C ARG A 31 18.97 75.51 104.92
N ALA A 32 19.28 76.33 103.92
CA ALA A 32 20.20 75.99 102.85
C ALA A 32 21.65 75.85 103.34
N ALA A 33 22.09 76.68 104.29
CA ALA A 33 23.43 76.57 104.89
C ALA A 33 23.54 75.41 105.90
N ILE A 34 22.51 75.20 106.71
CA ILE A 34 22.50 74.20 107.80
C ILE A 34 22.15 72.79 107.29
N GLY A 35 21.45 72.69 106.14
CA GLY A 35 21.02 71.44 105.51
C GLY A 35 19.77 70.78 106.14
N THR A 36 19.34 71.22 107.32
CA THR A 36 18.18 70.67 108.04
C THR A 36 17.50 71.72 108.93
N GLY A 37 16.33 71.37 109.48
CA GLY A 37 15.46 72.26 110.27
C GLY A 37 14.19 72.72 109.52
N ARG A 38 13.26 73.34 110.27
CA ARG A 38 12.09 74.04 109.72
C ARG A 38 12.44 75.53 109.56
N PRO A 39 12.22 76.16 108.38
CA PRO A 39 12.57 77.56 108.15
C PRO A 39 12.08 78.49 109.27
N ASP A 40 10.80 78.34 109.65
CA ASP A 40 10.09 79.07 110.70
C ASP A 40 10.85 79.11 112.05
N ARG A 41 11.47 77.99 112.46
CA ARG A 41 12.28 77.94 113.70
C ARG A 41 13.63 78.63 113.52
N LEU A 42 14.28 78.43 112.38
CA LEU A 42 15.59 79.03 112.10
C LEU A 42 15.48 80.56 112.07
N GLU A 43 14.44 81.06 111.41
CA GLU A 43 14.13 82.50 111.35
C GLU A 43 13.77 83.06 112.73
N SER A 44 12.90 82.38 113.50
CA SER A 44 12.56 82.83 114.86
C SER A 44 13.75 82.88 115.83
N VAL A 45 14.70 81.94 115.74
CA VAL A 45 15.94 81.97 116.54
C VAL A 45 16.85 83.11 116.10
N TRP A 46 17.01 83.32 114.79
CA TRP A 46 17.83 84.41 114.25
C TRP A 46 17.26 85.80 114.57
N THR A 47 15.96 86.00 114.39
CA THR A 47 15.29 87.26 114.75
C THR A 47 15.38 87.53 116.25
N ARG A 48 15.19 86.52 117.12
CA ARG A 48 15.41 86.67 118.56
C ARG A 48 16.85 87.02 118.93
N TRP A 49 17.83 86.51 118.19
CA TRP A 49 19.23 86.90 118.37
C TRP A 49 19.47 88.35 117.94
N LEU A 50 18.87 88.81 116.84
CA LEU A 50 18.91 90.23 116.45
C LEU A 50 18.20 91.13 117.49
N GLU A 51 17.07 90.72 118.04
CA GLU A 51 16.35 91.43 119.10
C GLU A 51 17.18 91.54 120.39
N THR A 52 17.92 90.49 120.76
CA THR A 52 18.80 90.46 121.95
C THR A 52 20.21 91.01 121.73
N GLN A 53 20.64 91.23 120.47
CA GLN A 53 21.76 92.12 120.13
C GLN A 53 21.31 93.58 119.97
N GLY A 54 20.00 93.81 119.82
CA GLY A 54 19.38 95.08 119.46
C GLY A 54 19.11 96.04 120.62
N GLU A 55 19.64 95.80 121.83
CA GLU A 55 19.54 96.73 122.97
C GLU A 55 20.44 97.97 122.80
N GLY A 56 20.23 98.70 121.71
CA GLY A 56 20.90 99.93 121.32
C GLY A 56 19.95 101.13 121.30
N LYS A 57 19.59 101.62 122.50
CA LYS A 57 19.17 103.00 122.85
C LYS A 57 19.42 104.04 121.73
N VAL A 58 18.55 105.02 121.41
CA VAL A 58 17.50 105.77 122.16
C VAL A 58 16.90 106.86 121.23
N PRO A 59 15.81 107.62 121.53
CA PRO A 59 14.72 107.45 122.50
C PRO A 59 13.29 107.60 121.89
N GLU A 60 12.26 107.43 122.71
CA GLU A 60 10.96 108.11 122.55
C GLU A 60 10.99 109.49 123.25
N ASN A 61 10.47 110.55 122.61
CA ASN A 61 9.95 111.78 123.26
C ASN A 61 9.44 112.80 122.21
N PRO A 62 8.56 113.76 122.56
CA PRO A 62 7.25 113.60 123.20
C PRO A 62 6.14 114.30 122.38
N GLU A 63 4.90 114.29 122.89
CA GLU A 63 3.93 115.32 122.52
C GLU A 63 4.30 116.65 123.21
N GLU A 64 4.63 117.69 122.45
CA GLU A 64 4.75 119.06 122.98
C GLU A 64 3.92 120.07 122.17
N THR A 65 2.92 120.66 122.84
CA THR A 65 2.06 121.73 122.33
C THR A 65 2.77 123.10 122.37
N GLY A 66 3.86 123.22 121.60
CA GLY A 66 4.63 124.46 121.47
C GLY A 66 4.22 125.30 120.26
N HIS A 67 3.55 126.43 120.47
CA HIS A 67 3.32 127.45 119.42
C HIS A 67 4.59 128.29 119.13
N THR A 68 5.70 127.63 118.81
CA THR A 68 6.83 128.28 118.13
C THR A 68 6.44 128.56 116.68
N SER A 69 5.89 129.74 116.44
CA SER A 69 5.69 130.25 115.08
C SER A 69 7.04 130.28 114.37
N ILE A 70 7.23 129.36 113.41
CA ILE A 70 8.34 129.43 112.46
C ILE A 70 8.25 130.82 111.81
N PRO A 71 9.30 131.67 111.89
CA PRO A 71 9.26 133.00 111.30
C PRO A 71 8.84 132.89 109.84
N SER A 72 7.86 133.68 109.39
CA SER A 72 7.09 133.35 108.17
C SER A 72 7.98 133.07 106.96
N ARG A 73 9.06 133.83 106.77
CA ARG A 73 10.08 133.61 105.73
C ARG A 73 10.69 132.20 105.69
N ILE A 74 10.85 131.55 106.84
CA ILE A 74 11.42 130.19 106.94
C ILE A 74 10.35 129.15 106.60
N SER A 75 9.09 129.34 107.03
CA SER A 75 8.00 128.44 106.62
C SER A 75 7.63 128.66 105.14
N GLU A 76 7.64 129.90 104.65
CA GLU A 76 7.56 130.28 103.23
C GLU A 76 8.65 129.57 102.41
N ALA A 77 9.93 129.73 102.77
CA ALA A 77 11.05 129.08 102.08
C ALA A 77 11.00 127.54 102.17
N LEU A 78 10.52 126.98 103.28
CA LEU A 78 10.31 125.53 103.43
C LEU A 78 9.14 125.04 102.57
N THR A 79 8.04 125.81 102.47
CA THR A 79 6.93 125.48 101.56
C THR A 79 7.32 125.64 100.10
N GLU A 80 8.18 126.60 99.75
CA GLU A 80 8.62 126.81 98.37
C GLU A 80 9.66 125.77 97.94
N THR A 81 10.60 125.41 98.82
CA THR A 81 11.52 124.28 98.55
C THR A 81 10.79 122.95 98.53
N LYS A 82 9.80 122.73 99.41
CA LYS A 82 8.89 121.58 99.34
C LYS A 82 8.13 121.56 98.00
N ARG A 83 7.49 122.67 97.62
CA ARG A 83 6.75 122.82 96.35
C ARG A 83 7.65 122.59 95.13
N THR A 84 8.90 123.04 95.20
CA THR A 84 9.92 122.81 94.15
C THR A 84 10.30 121.34 94.07
N MET A 85 10.50 120.67 95.22
CA MET A 85 10.76 119.22 95.27
C MET A 85 9.56 118.40 94.80
N GLU A 86 8.34 118.77 95.20
CA GLU A 86 7.09 118.15 94.72
C GLU A 86 6.98 118.30 93.19
N ALA A 87 7.14 119.50 92.64
CA ALA A 87 7.13 119.72 91.19
C ALA A 87 8.26 118.98 90.44
N HIS A 88 9.42 118.80 91.06
CA HIS A 88 10.53 118.04 90.47
C HIS A 88 10.31 116.52 90.54
N LEU A 89 9.71 116.02 91.62
CA LEU A 89 9.28 114.63 91.75
C LEU A 89 8.13 114.31 90.78
N ASP A 90 7.13 115.18 90.66
CA ASP A 90 6.06 115.07 89.66
C ASP A 90 6.62 115.07 88.24
N GLY A 91 7.58 115.97 87.95
CA GLY A 91 8.30 115.99 86.67
C GLY A 91 9.07 114.70 86.39
N LEU A 92 9.76 114.14 87.39
CA LEU A 92 10.46 112.86 87.28
C LEU A 92 9.48 111.69 87.09
N VAL A 93 8.37 111.64 87.83
CA VAL A 93 7.30 110.64 87.69
C VAL A 93 6.67 110.71 86.30
N LEU A 94 6.33 111.90 85.81
CA LEU A 94 5.82 112.10 84.45
C LEU A 94 6.84 111.68 83.39
N SER A 95 8.14 111.95 83.59
CA SER A 95 9.19 111.51 82.68
C SER A 95 9.36 109.98 82.67
N LEU A 96 9.23 109.33 83.84
CA LEU A 96 9.30 107.87 83.98
C LEU A 96 8.07 107.18 83.39
N VAL A 97 6.87 107.70 83.65
CA VAL A 97 5.63 107.26 83.00
C VAL A 97 5.75 107.39 81.49
N ARG A 98 6.25 108.52 80.97
CA ARG A 98 6.48 108.72 79.55
C ARG A 98 7.49 107.74 78.95
N VAL A 99 8.65 107.57 79.57
CA VAL A 99 9.69 106.64 79.07
C VAL A 99 9.20 105.19 79.13
N THR A 100 8.44 104.81 80.17
CA THR A 100 7.86 103.46 80.25
C THR A 100 6.76 103.25 79.21
N THR A 101 5.85 104.20 78.98
CA THR A 101 4.85 104.07 77.90
C THR A 101 5.51 104.06 76.52
N GLU A 102 6.46 104.95 76.22
CA GLU A 102 7.21 104.94 74.96
C GLU A 102 7.97 103.61 74.76
N THR A 103 8.51 103.00 75.83
CA THR A 103 9.19 101.69 75.78
C THR A 103 8.22 100.52 75.58
N TYR A 104 7.07 100.51 76.26
CA TYR A 104 6.05 99.47 76.08
C TYR A 104 5.39 99.58 74.69
N ASP A 105 5.05 100.79 74.24
CA ASP A 105 4.56 101.07 72.89
C ASP A 105 5.54 100.59 71.81
N GLY A 106 6.84 100.81 72.01
CA GLY A 106 7.89 100.31 71.11
C GLY A 106 7.87 98.78 71.05
N ARG A 107 7.96 98.11 72.20
CA ARG A 107 7.91 96.64 72.28
C ARG A 107 6.64 96.05 71.67
N TYR A 108 5.47 96.62 71.96
CA TYR A 108 4.21 96.14 71.39
C TYR A 108 4.15 96.32 69.87
N ARG A 109 4.74 97.38 69.31
CA ARG A 109 4.87 97.53 67.84
C ARG A 109 5.82 96.51 67.24
N ASP A 110 6.97 96.28 67.88
CA ASP A 110 7.96 95.31 67.41
C ASP A 110 7.45 93.86 67.49
N GLU A 111 6.84 93.47 68.61
CA GLU A 111 6.19 92.16 68.81
C GLU A 111 5.02 91.96 67.81
N PHE A 112 4.20 92.99 67.59
CA PHE A 112 3.09 92.90 66.63
C PHE A 112 3.60 92.81 65.18
N ALA A 113 4.68 93.50 64.82
CA ALA A 113 5.30 93.41 63.50
C ALA A 113 5.97 92.04 63.28
N ASP A 114 6.63 91.47 64.30
CA ASP A 114 7.19 90.12 64.28
C ASP A 114 6.11 89.04 64.16
N LEU A 115 5.00 89.17 64.90
CA LEU A 115 3.83 88.30 64.77
C LEU A 115 3.18 88.42 63.38
N GLN A 116 3.11 89.61 62.79
CA GLN A 116 2.63 89.79 61.41
C GLN A 116 3.54 89.12 60.38
N ARG A 117 4.87 89.22 60.52
CA ARG A 117 5.83 88.52 59.64
C ARG A 117 5.69 87.01 59.74
N LYS A 118 5.71 86.46 60.96
CA LYS A 118 5.55 85.02 61.22
C LYS A 118 4.22 84.49 60.71
N ARG A 119 3.15 85.30 60.79
CA ARG A 119 1.88 84.96 60.15
C ARG A 119 1.98 84.96 58.63
N ALA A 120 2.57 85.97 58.01
CA ALA A 120 2.73 86.01 56.55
C ALA A 120 3.58 84.84 56.03
N GLU A 121 4.68 84.51 56.72
CA GLU A 121 5.52 83.34 56.44
C GLU A 121 4.75 82.02 56.58
N ALA A 122 3.87 81.89 57.59
CA ALA A 122 3.02 80.72 57.77
C ALA A 122 1.90 80.63 56.72
N ASP A 123 1.26 81.75 56.38
CA ASP A 123 0.22 81.84 55.35
C ASP A 123 0.83 81.51 53.95
N GLU A 124 2.08 81.94 53.67
CA GLU A 124 2.84 81.57 52.46
C GLU A 124 3.22 80.08 52.44
N GLN A 125 3.75 79.54 53.55
CA GLN A 125 4.08 78.11 53.67
C GLN A 125 2.85 77.22 53.52
N LEU A 126 1.69 77.62 54.07
CA LEU A 126 0.42 76.92 53.89
C LEU A 126 -0.06 76.98 52.43
N SER A 127 0.12 78.12 51.75
CA SER A 127 -0.20 78.24 50.32
C SER A 127 0.68 77.33 49.45
N ALA A 128 1.99 77.33 49.68
CA ALA A 128 2.93 76.46 48.98
C ALA A 128 2.66 74.97 49.23
N ALA A 129 2.38 74.58 50.48
CA ALA A 129 2.01 73.21 50.83
C ALA A 129 0.68 72.78 50.19
N SER A 130 -0.32 73.67 50.16
CA SER A 130 -1.61 73.41 49.50
C SER A 130 -1.46 73.19 47.99
N SER A 131 -0.61 73.98 47.32
CA SER A 131 -0.27 73.75 45.90
C SER A 131 0.42 72.40 45.70
N ALA A 132 1.43 72.08 46.50
CA ALA A 132 2.17 70.83 46.39
C ALA A 132 1.31 69.58 46.64
N VAL A 133 0.30 69.67 47.51
CA VAL A 133 -0.71 68.61 47.70
C VAL A 133 -1.60 68.50 46.46
N ALA A 134 -2.14 69.60 45.95
CA ALA A 134 -2.97 69.58 44.73
C ALA A 134 -2.21 69.02 43.51
N ASP A 135 -0.94 69.38 43.33
CA ASP A 135 -0.07 68.84 42.27
C ASP A 135 0.21 67.34 42.46
N ALA A 136 0.33 66.86 43.70
CA ALA A 136 0.48 65.44 44.02
C ALA A 136 -0.81 64.65 43.75
N ASP A 137 -1.97 65.19 44.13
CA ASP A 137 -3.29 64.57 43.90
C ASP A 137 -3.61 64.50 42.40
N ASN A 138 -3.38 65.58 41.65
CA ASN A 138 -3.49 65.61 40.18
C ASN A 138 -2.60 64.55 39.52
N LYS A 139 -1.38 64.37 40.03
CA LYS A 139 -0.44 63.35 39.53
C LYS A 139 -0.86 61.93 39.92
N ALA A 140 -1.43 61.74 41.10
CA ALA A 140 -2.00 60.46 41.52
C ALA A 140 -3.16 60.07 40.59
N GLU A 141 -4.13 60.96 40.37
CA GLU A 141 -5.28 60.71 39.50
C GLU A 141 -4.85 60.40 38.04
N ALA A 142 -3.80 61.06 37.54
CA ALA A 142 -3.22 60.75 36.24
C ALA A 142 -2.59 59.35 36.17
N LEU A 143 -1.82 58.95 37.18
CA LEU A 143 -1.21 57.62 37.28
C LEU A 143 -2.24 56.51 37.51
N GLU A 144 -3.34 56.80 38.20
CA GLU A 144 -4.48 55.86 38.33
C GLU A 144 -5.15 55.62 36.98
N LYS A 145 -5.40 56.67 36.19
CA LYS A 145 -5.95 56.55 34.83
C LYS A 145 -5.01 55.78 33.90
N GLU A 146 -3.70 56.03 33.98
CA GLU A 146 -2.69 55.28 33.20
C GLU A 146 -2.66 53.79 33.60
N ARG A 147 -2.64 53.50 34.91
CA ARG A 147 -2.74 52.12 35.43
C ARG A 147 -3.99 51.41 34.91
N ASP A 148 -5.15 52.05 34.99
CA ASP A 148 -6.43 51.42 34.65
C ASP A 148 -6.56 51.20 33.14
N GLN A 149 -6.01 52.10 32.31
CA GLN A 149 -5.84 51.86 30.87
C GLN A 149 -4.91 50.68 30.59
N LEU A 150 -3.73 50.63 31.22
CA LEU A 150 -2.77 49.53 31.03
C LEU A 150 -3.33 48.17 31.48
N VAL A 151 -4.17 48.14 32.52
CA VAL A 151 -4.89 46.93 32.94
C VAL A 151 -5.91 46.49 31.87
N SER A 152 -6.62 47.44 31.26
CA SER A 152 -7.55 47.17 30.15
C SER A 152 -6.82 46.64 28.91
N ASP A 153 -5.75 47.31 28.47
CA ASP A 153 -4.94 46.91 27.32
C ASP A 153 -4.34 45.52 27.52
N LEU A 154 -3.83 45.23 28.72
CA LEU A 154 -3.25 43.93 29.07
C LEU A 154 -4.31 42.82 29.07
N ALA A 155 -5.55 43.11 29.48
CA ALA A 155 -6.67 42.18 29.36
C ALA A 155 -7.03 41.91 27.88
N GLN A 156 -7.10 42.95 27.05
CA GLN A 156 -7.36 42.80 25.60
C GLN A 156 -6.24 42.02 24.89
N VAL A 157 -4.98 42.24 25.25
CA VAL A 157 -3.85 41.47 24.71
C VAL A 157 -3.92 40.01 25.13
N ARG A 158 -4.27 39.70 26.39
CA ARG A 158 -4.49 38.31 26.86
C ARG A 158 -5.59 37.60 26.08
N GLU A 159 -6.73 38.26 25.85
CA GLU A 159 -7.84 37.69 25.08
C GLU A 159 -7.43 37.42 23.62
N SER A 160 -6.79 38.40 22.96
CA SER A 160 -6.32 38.20 21.58
C SER A 160 -5.27 37.08 21.46
N LEU A 161 -4.41 36.91 22.48
CA LEU A 161 -3.44 35.81 22.55
C LEU A 161 -4.12 34.46 22.76
N ALA A 162 -5.16 34.37 23.59
CA ALA A 162 -5.95 33.15 23.76
C ALA A 162 -6.67 32.74 22.47
N VAL A 163 -7.28 33.70 21.76
CA VAL A 163 -7.90 33.48 20.44
C VAL A 163 -6.87 33.02 19.40
N LEU A 164 -5.67 33.63 19.37
CA LEU A 164 -4.59 33.21 18.48
C LEU A 164 -4.07 31.79 18.79
N GLN A 165 -3.96 31.42 20.07
CA GLN A 165 -3.58 30.06 20.48
C GLN A 165 -4.64 29.01 20.09
N ALA A 166 -5.93 29.33 20.27
CA ALA A 166 -7.03 28.46 19.84
C ALA A 166 -7.06 28.28 18.32
N ASN A 167 -6.86 29.36 17.55
CA ASN A 167 -6.78 29.32 16.09
C ASN A 167 -5.55 28.53 15.62
N LEU A 168 -4.38 28.72 16.23
CA LEU A 168 -3.18 27.94 15.92
C LEU A 168 -3.45 26.44 16.11
N SER A 169 -3.84 26.02 17.32
CA SER A 169 -4.14 24.61 17.65
C SER A 169 -5.16 23.99 16.69
N ARG A 170 -6.18 24.76 16.29
CA ARG A 170 -7.14 24.35 15.26
C ARG A 170 -6.48 24.13 13.89
N THR A 171 -5.71 25.09 13.40
CA THR A 171 -5.01 25.00 12.11
C THR A 171 -3.97 23.88 12.11
N GLU A 172 -3.36 23.54 13.24
CA GLU A 172 -2.49 22.37 13.37
C GLU A 172 -3.29 21.07 13.26
N SER A 173 -4.43 20.94 13.94
CA SER A 173 -5.34 19.79 13.77
C SER A 173 -5.89 19.64 12.35
N GLU A 174 -6.14 20.75 11.65
CA GLU A 174 -6.57 20.76 10.25
C GLU A 174 -5.41 20.38 9.30
N ARG A 175 -4.17 20.84 9.56
CA ARG A 175 -2.95 20.46 8.84
C ARG A 175 -2.68 18.95 8.96
N ASP A 176 -2.78 18.40 10.17
CA ASP A 176 -2.44 17.00 10.43
C ASP A 176 -3.43 16.05 9.74
N LYS A 177 -4.73 16.36 9.78
CA LYS A 177 -5.78 15.65 9.00
C LYS A 177 -5.51 15.71 7.49
N ALA A 178 -5.21 16.90 6.97
CA ALA A 178 -4.86 17.09 5.57
C ALA A 178 -3.52 16.41 5.19
N SER A 179 -2.70 15.98 6.16
CA SER A 179 -1.56 15.09 5.91
C SER A 179 -2.00 13.64 5.84
N THR A 180 -2.76 13.13 6.81
CA THR A 180 -3.25 11.74 6.78
C THR A 180 -4.10 11.46 5.54
N GLU A 181 -4.97 12.39 5.14
CA GLU A 181 -5.75 12.28 3.89
C GLU A 181 -4.86 12.25 2.64
N ARG A 182 -3.76 13.01 2.62
CA ARG A 182 -2.79 12.98 1.51
C ARG A 182 -2.06 11.66 1.43
N ASP A 183 -1.64 11.12 2.58
CA ASP A 183 -0.84 9.91 2.66
C ASP A 183 -1.71 8.67 2.34
N GLU A 184 -2.98 8.67 2.75
CA GLU A 184 -4.00 7.70 2.29
C GLU A 184 -4.25 7.78 0.78
N LEU A 185 -4.42 8.98 0.22
CA LEU A 185 -4.62 9.18 -1.22
C LEU A 185 -3.38 8.77 -2.03
N ALA A 186 -2.17 9.01 -1.54
CA ALA A 186 -0.93 8.53 -2.17
C ALA A 186 -0.88 7.01 -2.23
N GLY A 187 -1.12 6.32 -1.10
CA GLY A 187 -1.17 4.86 -1.05
C GLY A 187 -2.25 4.25 -1.96
N ARG A 188 -3.39 4.94 -2.12
CA ARG A 188 -4.42 4.56 -3.10
C ARG A 188 -3.96 4.74 -4.55
N ILE A 189 -3.31 5.85 -4.88
CA ILE A 189 -2.79 6.10 -6.24
C ILE A 189 -1.74 5.06 -6.64
N ASP A 190 -0.84 4.69 -5.73
CA ASP A 190 0.16 3.64 -5.98
C ASP A 190 -0.50 2.25 -6.12
N GLY A 191 -1.50 1.93 -5.29
CA GLY A 191 -2.28 0.70 -5.42
C GLY A 191 -3.08 0.59 -6.73
N GLU A 192 -3.72 1.69 -7.16
CA GLU A 192 -4.43 1.78 -8.45
C GLU A 192 -3.44 1.68 -9.63
N ARG A 193 -2.22 2.22 -9.50
CA ARG A 193 -1.14 2.14 -10.49
C ARG A 193 -0.60 0.71 -10.64
N ASP A 194 -0.34 0.01 -9.55
CA ASP A 194 0.13 -1.38 -9.58
C ASP A 194 -0.95 -2.32 -10.12
N ALA A 195 -2.22 -2.11 -9.74
CA ALA A 195 -3.35 -2.84 -10.31
C ALA A 195 -3.48 -2.61 -11.83
N ALA A 196 -3.31 -1.37 -12.30
CA ALA A 196 -3.32 -1.04 -13.72
C ALA A 196 -2.14 -1.68 -14.48
N GLN A 197 -0.95 -1.76 -13.87
CA GLN A 197 0.21 -2.42 -14.47
C GLN A 197 0.05 -3.94 -14.52
N ALA A 198 -0.50 -4.57 -13.47
CA ALA A 198 -0.84 -5.99 -13.47
C ALA A 198 -1.91 -6.33 -14.52
N ALA A 199 -2.98 -5.53 -14.62
CA ALA A 199 -4.01 -5.69 -15.64
C ALA A 199 -3.46 -5.54 -17.08
N LYS A 200 -2.50 -4.62 -17.29
CA LYS A 200 -1.78 -4.47 -18.56
C LYS A 200 -0.92 -5.69 -18.90
N GLY A 201 -0.30 -6.33 -17.91
CA GLY A 201 0.42 -7.59 -18.06
C GLY A 201 -0.50 -8.74 -18.47
N ALA A 202 -1.55 -8.99 -17.69
CA ALA A 202 -2.55 -10.03 -17.98
C ALA A 202 -3.22 -9.85 -19.36
N LEU A 203 -3.47 -8.60 -19.79
CA LEU A 203 -3.98 -8.30 -21.12
C LEU A 203 -2.98 -8.63 -22.25
N ALA A 204 -1.68 -8.47 -22.00
CA ALA A 204 -0.64 -8.86 -22.96
C ALA A 204 -0.52 -10.39 -23.06
N GLU A 205 -0.57 -11.10 -21.94
CA GLU A 205 -0.56 -12.56 -21.87
C GLU A 205 -1.79 -13.17 -22.55
N ALA A 206 -3.00 -12.66 -22.27
CA ALA A 206 -4.24 -13.10 -22.91
C ALA A 206 -4.22 -12.88 -24.43
N ARG A 207 -3.63 -11.77 -24.91
CA ARG A 207 -3.41 -11.51 -26.35
C ARG A 207 -2.41 -12.48 -26.96
N ALA A 208 -1.30 -12.78 -26.28
CA ALA A 208 -0.32 -13.75 -26.74
C ALA A 208 -0.91 -15.17 -26.84
N HIS A 209 -1.68 -15.59 -25.83
CA HIS A 209 -2.37 -16.88 -25.83
C HIS A 209 -3.42 -16.97 -26.95
N SER A 210 -4.22 -15.91 -27.14
CA SER A 210 -5.19 -15.84 -28.25
C SER A 210 -4.51 -15.89 -29.63
N ALA A 211 -3.36 -15.23 -29.81
CA ALA A 211 -2.57 -15.30 -31.04
C ALA A 211 -1.93 -16.68 -31.29
N ALA A 212 -1.52 -17.38 -30.22
CA ALA A 212 -1.05 -18.76 -30.31
C ALA A 212 -2.18 -19.70 -30.75
N MET A 213 -3.32 -19.68 -30.05
CA MET A 213 -4.50 -20.48 -30.38
C MET A 213 -5.03 -20.20 -31.80
N SER A 214 -4.95 -18.95 -32.26
CA SER A 214 -5.31 -18.58 -33.64
C SER A 214 -4.38 -19.22 -34.68
N ASN A 215 -3.07 -19.29 -34.40
CA ASN A 215 -2.12 -20.00 -35.26
C ASN A 215 -2.30 -21.51 -35.22
N GLU A 216 -2.59 -22.10 -34.06
CA GLU A 216 -2.93 -23.53 -33.93
C GLU A 216 -4.21 -23.88 -34.71
N LEU A 217 -5.25 -23.05 -34.63
CA LEU A 217 -6.47 -23.21 -35.44
C LEU A 217 -6.20 -23.04 -36.94
N ARG A 218 -5.22 -22.21 -37.34
CA ARG A 218 -4.79 -22.09 -38.74
C ARG A 218 -4.07 -23.35 -39.21
N THR A 219 -3.07 -23.85 -38.48
CA THR A 219 -2.33 -25.06 -38.87
C THR A 219 -3.22 -26.31 -38.81
N ALA A 220 -4.15 -26.40 -37.86
CA ALA A 220 -5.15 -27.46 -37.83
C ALA A 220 -6.08 -27.45 -39.06
N ARG A 221 -6.48 -26.28 -39.55
CA ARG A 221 -7.25 -26.14 -40.81
C ARG A 221 -6.41 -26.51 -42.03
N GLU A 222 -5.16 -26.05 -42.11
CA GLU A 222 -4.23 -26.39 -43.19
C GLU A 222 -4.02 -27.92 -43.26
N ASN A 223 -3.75 -28.56 -42.12
CA ASN A 223 -3.64 -30.02 -41.99
C ASN A 223 -4.93 -30.74 -42.39
N LEU A 224 -6.10 -30.23 -41.99
CA LEU A 224 -7.40 -30.81 -42.38
C LEU A 224 -7.62 -30.73 -43.90
N THR A 225 -7.26 -29.61 -44.55
CA THR A 225 -7.35 -29.50 -46.02
C THR A 225 -6.37 -30.42 -46.74
N ALA A 226 -5.16 -30.63 -46.20
CA ALA A 226 -4.20 -31.59 -46.73
C ALA A 226 -4.70 -33.04 -46.58
N ALA A 227 -5.29 -33.39 -45.43
CA ALA A 227 -5.88 -34.70 -45.18
C ALA A 227 -7.09 -34.98 -46.09
N ALA A 228 -7.99 -34.01 -46.27
CA ALA A 228 -9.13 -34.12 -47.18
C ALA A 228 -8.69 -34.27 -48.65
N LYS A 229 -7.58 -33.62 -49.06
CA LYS A 229 -7.00 -33.85 -50.37
C LYS A 229 -6.42 -35.28 -50.48
N LEU A 230 -5.65 -35.74 -49.50
CA LEU A 230 -5.10 -37.09 -49.48
C LEU A 230 -6.21 -38.17 -49.52
N GLU A 231 -7.32 -37.97 -48.82
CA GLU A 231 -8.51 -38.83 -48.89
C GLU A 231 -9.11 -38.87 -50.30
N SER A 232 -9.16 -37.74 -51.01
CA SER A 232 -9.62 -37.67 -52.41
C SER A 232 -8.62 -38.32 -53.38
N ASP A 233 -7.32 -38.10 -53.19
CA ASP A 233 -6.27 -38.68 -54.04
C ASP A 233 -6.25 -40.23 -53.87
N LEU A 234 -6.36 -40.74 -52.64
CA LEU A 234 -6.49 -42.18 -52.34
C LEU A 234 -7.80 -42.79 -52.88
N ARG A 235 -8.93 -42.07 -52.83
CA ARG A 235 -10.19 -42.55 -53.45
C ARG A 235 -10.05 -42.72 -54.96
N ASN A 236 -9.35 -41.82 -55.63
CA ASN A 236 -9.08 -41.95 -57.06
C ASN A 236 -8.17 -43.16 -57.35
N GLU A 237 -7.11 -43.35 -56.54
CA GLU A 237 -6.21 -44.50 -56.69
C GLU A 237 -6.93 -45.84 -56.47
N ILE A 238 -7.80 -45.93 -55.45
CA ILE A 238 -8.66 -47.11 -55.20
C ILE A 238 -9.58 -47.37 -56.39
N ALA A 239 -10.24 -46.35 -56.95
CA ALA A 239 -11.12 -46.53 -58.11
C ALA A 239 -10.36 -47.01 -59.37
N ASP A 240 -9.12 -46.55 -59.58
CA ASP A 240 -8.28 -47.07 -60.67
C ASP A 240 -7.77 -48.49 -60.39
N TYR A 241 -7.49 -48.89 -59.14
CA TYR A 241 -7.19 -50.29 -58.79
C TYR A 241 -8.42 -51.20 -58.95
N GLU A 242 -9.62 -50.76 -58.55
CA GLU A 242 -10.87 -51.51 -58.77
C GLU A 242 -11.11 -51.74 -60.26
N LYS A 243 -10.92 -50.71 -61.09
CA LYS A 243 -11.01 -50.78 -62.54
C LYS A 243 -9.96 -51.71 -63.16
N GLN A 244 -8.72 -51.67 -62.67
CA GLN A 244 -7.67 -52.63 -63.07
C GLN A 244 -8.02 -54.06 -62.67
N ALA A 245 -8.58 -54.28 -61.48
CA ALA A 245 -9.01 -55.59 -61.00
C ALA A 245 -10.17 -56.13 -61.86
N VAL A 246 -11.12 -55.28 -62.26
CA VAL A 246 -12.22 -55.65 -63.18
C VAL A 246 -11.70 -56.00 -64.57
N ASP A 247 -10.77 -55.24 -65.14
CA ASP A 247 -10.13 -55.57 -66.44
C ASP A 247 -9.31 -56.87 -66.35
N LEU A 248 -8.50 -57.05 -65.31
CA LEU A 248 -7.77 -58.30 -65.07
C LEU A 248 -8.72 -59.50 -64.87
N HIS A 249 -9.85 -59.32 -64.20
CA HIS A 249 -10.87 -60.36 -64.05
C HIS A 249 -11.57 -60.66 -65.39
N ALA A 250 -11.89 -59.65 -66.20
CA ALA A 250 -12.45 -59.83 -67.54
C ALA A 250 -11.46 -60.54 -68.49
N ARG A 251 -10.16 -60.21 -68.40
CA ARG A 251 -9.07 -60.90 -69.11
C ARG A 251 -8.90 -62.34 -68.64
N LEU A 252 -8.97 -62.60 -67.34
CA LEU A 252 -8.88 -63.95 -66.77
C LEU A 252 -10.06 -64.81 -67.21
N THR A 253 -11.29 -64.28 -67.17
CA THR A 253 -12.50 -64.94 -67.65
C THR A 253 -12.47 -65.16 -69.17
N SER A 254 -11.90 -64.22 -69.93
CA SER A 254 -11.66 -64.40 -71.38
C SER A 254 -10.59 -65.47 -71.65
N ALA A 255 -9.56 -65.58 -70.81
CA ALA A 255 -8.50 -66.56 -70.93
C ALA A 255 -8.97 -67.97 -70.52
N SER A 256 -9.79 -68.10 -69.48
CA SER A 256 -10.38 -69.38 -69.08
C SER A 256 -11.43 -69.87 -70.09
N ALA A 257 -12.22 -68.97 -70.67
CA ALA A 257 -13.10 -69.29 -71.79
C ALA A 257 -12.29 -69.83 -73.00
N ARG A 258 -11.22 -69.14 -73.41
CA ARG A 258 -10.32 -69.63 -74.47
C ARG A 258 -9.61 -70.94 -74.10
N ALA A 259 -9.27 -71.17 -72.84
CA ALA A 259 -8.65 -72.41 -72.39
C ALA A 259 -9.64 -73.58 -72.48
N SER A 260 -10.90 -73.38 -72.06
CA SER A 260 -11.98 -74.37 -72.20
C SER A 260 -12.35 -74.61 -73.68
N GLU A 261 -12.36 -73.56 -74.50
CA GLU A 261 -12.55 -73.70 -75.95
C GLU A 261 -11.39 -74.49 -76.58
N ALA A 262 -10.13 -74.17 -76.23
CA ALA A 262 -8.97 -74.93 -76.69
C ALA A 262 -9.00 -76.39 -76.20
N GLU A 263 -9.48 -76.66 -74.99
CA GLU A 263 -9.63 -78.01 -74.44
C GLU A 263 -10.74 -78.81 -75.15
N THR A 264 -11.88 -78.20 -75.46
CA THR A 264 -12.94 -78.82 -76.27
C THR A 264 -12.51 -79.02 -77.72
N GLN A 265 -11.74 -78.10 -78.30
CA GLN A 265 -11.09 -78.31 -79.61
C GLN A 265 -10.06 -79.44 -79.55
N ARG A 266 -9.30 -79.58 -78.46
CA ARG A 266 -8.27 -80.62 -78.28
C ARG A 266 -8.86 -82.02 -78.06
N THR A 267 -9.96 -82.13 -77.30
CA THR A 267 -10.73 -83.38 -77.17
C THR A 267 -11.44 -83.74 -78.47
N ALA A 268 -12.00 -82.77 -79.20
CA ALA A 268 -12.53 -83.00 -80.55
C ALA A 268 -11.44 -83.40 -81.57
N GLN A 269 -10.21 -82.90 -81.42
CA GLN A 269 -9.05 -83.38 -82.20
C GLN A 269 -8.64 -84.80 -81.80
N SER A 270 -8.63 -85.14 -80.50
CA SER A 270 -8.39 -86.53 -80.04
C SER A 270 -9.42 -87.50 -80.61
N GLN A 271 -10.71 -87.18 -80.48
CA GLN A 271 -11.79 -87.99 -81.06
C GLN A 271 -11.71 -88.12 -82.59
N ARG A 272 -11.21 -87.08 -83.30
CA ARG A 272 -10.93 -87.17 -84.75
C ARG A 272 -9.70 -88.03 -85.06
N ALA A 273 -8.67 -88.00 -84.23
CA ALA A 273 -7.51 -88.86 -84.36
C ALA A 273 -7.88 -90.33 -84.09
N GLU A 274 -8.57 -90.60 -82.98
CA GLU A 274 -9.14 -91.92 -82.61
C GLU A 274 -10.10 -92.44 -83.70
N ALA A 275 -10.95 -91.58 -84.28
CA ALA A 275 -11.82 -91.96 -85.39
C ALA A 275 -11.06 -92.23 -86.70
N ALA A 276 -9.96 -91.52 -86.96
CA ALA A 276 -9.07 -91.78 -88.09
C ALA A 276 -8.27 -93.07 -87.88
N GLU A 277 -7.81 -93.35 -86.67
CA GLU A 277 -7.08 -94.56 -86.27
C GLU A 277 -8.01 -95.79 -86.29
N ALA A 278 -9.25 -95.65 -85.83
CA ALA A 278 -10.29 -96.65 -86.02
C ALA A 278 -10.66 -96.86 -87.50
N ALA A 279 -10.50 -95.83 -88.35
CA ALA A 279 -10.65 -95.97 -89.80
C ALA A 279 -9.44 -96.65 -90.46
N THR A 280 -8.20 -96.40 -90.01
CA THR A 280 -7.02 -97.15 -90.49
C THR A 280 -7.06 -98.61 -90.05
N VAL A 281 -7.43 -98.91 -88.80
CA VAL A 281 -7.62 -100.30 -88.33
C VAL A 281 -8.74 -101.01 -89.12
N ARG A 282 -9.81 -100.31 -89.51
CA ARG A 282 -10.84 -100.86 -90.42
C ARG A 282 -10.32 -101.07 -91.84
N LEU A 283 -9.47 -100.19 -92.36
CA LEU A 283 -8.80 -100.36 -93.65
C LEU A 283 -7.81 -101.53 -93.61
N GLU A 284 -7.04 -101.70 -92.54
CA GLU A 284 -6.15 -102.84 -92.32
C GLU A 284 -6.91 -104.17 -92.23
N ALA A 285 -8.06 -104.20 -91.53
CA ALA A 285 -8.95 -105.35 -91.52
C ALA A 285 -9.57 -105.62 -92.90
N SER A 286 -9.90 -104.57 -93.66
CA SER A 286 -10.33 -104.68 -95.07
C SER A 286 -9.20 -105.19 -95.98
N ILE A 287 -7.95 -104.83 -95.72
CA ILE A 287 -6.77 -105.32 -96.43
C ILE A 287 -6.55 -106.79 -96.10
N GLY A 288 -6.50 -107.19 -94.83
CA GLY A 288 -6.34 -108.61 -94.44
C GLY A 288 -7.46 -109.53 -94.96
N THR A 289 -8.71 -109.04 -95.05
CA THR A 289 -9.80 -109.79 -95.69
C THR A 289 -9.69 -109.82 -97.22
N LEU A 290 -9.05 -108.84 -97.86
CA LEU A 290 -8.70 -108.90 -99.29
C LEU A 290 -7.51 -109.84 -99.53
N THR A 291 -6.46 -109.82 -98.71
CA THR A 291 -5.32 -110.74 -98.77
C THR A 291 -5.79 -112.19 -98.65
N SER A 292 -6.61 -112.52 -97.64
CA SER A 292 -7.18 -113.87 -97.49
C SER A 292 -8.16 -114.29 -98.60
N ARG A 293 -8.56 -113.38 -99.52
CA ARG A 293 -9.23 -113.71 -100.78
C ARG A 293 -8.23 -113.88 -101.94
N ALA A 294 -7.13 -113.12 -101.95
CA ALA A 294 -6.01 -113.34 -102.86
C ALA A 294 -5.35 -114.70 -102.64
N ASP A 295 -5.00 -115.05 -101.39
CA ASP A 295 -4.40 -116.34 -101.01
C ASP A 295 -5.26 -117.53 -101.49
N LYS A 296 -6.59 -117.40 -101.42
CA LYS A 296 -7.56 -118.40 -101.90
C LYS A 296 -7.68 -118.44 -103.42
N ALA A 297 -7.47 -117.32 -104.11
CA ALA A 297 -7.37 -117.28 -105.56
C ALA A 297 -6.06 -117.91 -106.05
N GLU A 298 -4.95 -117.69 -105.34
CA GLU A 298 -3.65 -118.33 -105.62
C GLU A 298 -3.71 -119.84 -105.40
N ALA A 299 -4.23 -120.31 -104.26
CA ALA A 299 -4.37 -121.74 -103.99
C ALA A 299 -5.27 -122.47 -105.02
N SER A 300 -6.30 -121.80 -105.54
CA SER A 300 -7.16 -122.37 -106.60
C SER A 300 -6.54 -122.29 -108.01
N LEU A 301 -5.63 -121.34 -108.28
CA LEU A 301 -4.76 -121.37 -109.46
C LEU A 301 -3.73 -122.51 -109.39
N GLU A 302 -3.20 -122.81 -108.20
CA GLU A 302 -2.25 -123.90 -107.98
C GLU A 302 -2.92 -125.29 -108.11
N GLU A 303 -4.16 -125.42 -107.64
CA GLU A 303 -4.98 -126.63 -107.89
C GLU A 303 -5.31 -126.82 -109.38
N LEU A 304 -5.49 -125.72 -110.13
CA LEU A 304 -5.71 -125.77 -111.57
C LEU A 304 -4.41 -126.10 -112.35
N SER A 305 -3.26 -125.56 -111.95
CA SER A 305 -1.98 -125.83 -112.60
C SER A 305 -1.54 -127.29 -112.43
N THR A 306 -1.75 -127.86 -111.24
CA THR A 306 -1.47 -129.28 -110.95
C THR A 306 -2.42 -130.22 -111.72
N LYS A 307 -3.71 -129.86 -111.86
CA LYS A 307 -4.65 -130.56 -112.75
C LYS A 307 -4.23 -130.48 -114.23
N LEU A 308 -3.70 -129.34 -114.68
CA LEU A 308 -3.19 -129.18 -116.05
C LEU A 308 -1.97 -130.07 -116.30
N ALA A 309 -1.00 -130.09 -115.38
CA ALA A 309 0.19 -130.94 -115.47
C ALA A 309 -0.15 -132.45 -115.48
N ALA A 310 -1.22 -132.86 -114.79
CA ALA A 310 -1.73 -134.24 -114.83
C ALA A 310 -2.37 -134.61 -116.18
N MET A 311 -2.94 -133.64 -116.92
CA MET A 311 -3.44 -133.84 -118.28
C MET A 311 -2.29 -134.00 -119.29
N THR A 312 -1.27 -133.14 -119.24
CA THR A 312 -0.12 -133.19 -120.17
C THR A 312 0.59 -134.54 -120.12
N ARG A 313 0.90 -135.04 -118.91
CA ARG A 313 1.51 -136.37 -118.69
C ARG A 313 0.63 -137.56 -119.09
N ARG A 314 -0.59 -137.32 -119.56
CA ARG A 314 -1.53 -138.31 -120.10
C ARG A 314 -1.62 -138.26 -121.63
N ALA A 315 -1.27 -137.13 -122.25
CA ALA A 315 -1.11 -136.99 -123.71
C ALA A 315 0.22 -137.61 -124.20
N GLU A 316 1.33 -137.29 -123.53
CA GLU A 316 2.69 -137.76 -123.86
C GLU A 316 2.81 -139.31 -123.95
N ARG A 317 1.95 -140.03 -123.22
CA ARG A 317 1.90 -141.51 -123.21
C ARG A 317 0.96 -142.15 -124.26
N ALA A 318 0.18 -141.35 -124.98
CA ALA A 318 -0.54 -141.83 -126.16
C ALA A 318 0.35 -141.75 -127.42
N GLU A 319 1.13 -140.67 -127.52
CA GLU A 319 1.97 -140.34 -128.68
C GLU A 319 3.06 -141.40 -128.95
N GLY A 320 3.79 -141.80 -127.90
CA GLY A 320 4.82 -142.84 -127.98
C GLY A 320 4.34 -144.26 -128.31
N ALA A 321 3.02 -144.49 -128.43
CA ALA A 321 2.46 -145.78 -128.87
C ALA A 321 2.08 -145.79 -130.36
N GLN A 322 1.89 -144.62 -131.00
CA GLN A 322 1.59 -144.54 -132.44
C GLN A 322 2.87 -144.62 -133.29
N ASP A 323 3.96 -143.98 -132.85
CA ASP A 323 5.23 -143.90 -133.60
C ASP A 323 5.92 -145.29 -133.80
N ALA A 324 5.53 -146.29 -133.00
CA ALA A 324 5.93 -147.68 -133.13
C ALA A 324 5.05 -148.51 -134.10
N ALA A 325 3.82 -148.07 -134.39
CA ALA A 325 2.91 -148.73 -135.32
C ALA A 325 3.14 -148.30 -136.77
N GLU A 326 3.48 -147.02 -136.99
CA GLU A 326 3.59 -146.42 -138.32
C GLU A 326 4.80 -146.97 -139.11
N LYS A 327 5.94 -147.19 -138.44
CA LYS A 327 7.16 -147.76 -139.06
C LYS A 327 7.08 -149.26 -139.41
N ALA A 328 5.98 -149.95 -139.08
CA ALA A 328 5.80 -151.37 -139.39
C ALA A 328 4.93 -151.66 -140.63
N MET A 329 4.14 -150.69 -141.12
CA MET A 329 3.11 -150.94 -142.14
C MET A 329 3.48 -150.55 -143.58
N GLU A 330 4.67 -149.97 -143.81
CA GLU A 330 5.14 -149.55 -145.14
C GLU A 330 5.75 -150.71 -145.98
N ALA A 331 6.01 -151.89 -145.39
CA ALA A 331 6.92 -152.90 -145.97
C ALA A 331 6.28 -154.22 -146.48
N LEU A 332 5.09 -154.62 -145.99
CA LEU A 332 4.40 -155.88 -146.36
C LEU A 332 2.88 -155.61 -146.38
N ARG A 333 2.12 -155.71 -147.47
CA ARG A 333 2.29 -156.34 -148.80
C ARG A 333 2.15 -157.87 -148.87
N GLY A 334 1.08 -158.42 -148.29
CA GLY A 334 0.55 -159.73 -148.66
C GLY A 334 -0.68 -160.18 -147.85
N LEU A 335 -1.74 -160.65 -148.54
CA LEU A 335 -2.93 -161.39 -148.02
C LEU A 335 -3.78 -160.63 -146.97
N ILE A 336 -5.00 -160.12 -147.23
CA ILE A 336 -6.27 -160.78 -147.61
C ILE A 336 -6.69 -161.88 -146.59
N PRO A 337 -7.91 -161.91 -145.99
CA PRO A 337 -9.07 -160.99 -146.00
C PRO A 337 -9.39 -160.47 -144.55
N GLN A 338 -10.60 -160.19 -143.99
CA GLN A 338 -12.04 -160.23 -144.36
C GLN A 338 -12.92 -159.35 -143.39
N ALA A 339 -14.22 -159.22 -143.69
CA ALA A 339 -15.38 -159.10 -142.77
C ALA A 339 -15.51 -157.92 -141.75
N ALA A 340 -16.24 -156.86 -142.15
CA ALA A 340 -17.65 -156.53 -141.77
C ALA A 340 -18.32 -157.16 -140.49
N PRO A 341 -19.47 -156.63 -139.97
CA PRO A 341 -19.95 -155.22 -139.84
C PRO A 341 -20.83 -154.90 -138.57
N MET A 342 -21.31 -153.65 -138.42
CA MET A 342 -22.57 -153.24 -137.70
C MET A 342 -22.61 -153.40 -136.13
N PRO A 343 -23.72 -153.15 -135.38
CA PRO A 343 -24.37 -151.83 -135.16
C PRO A 343 -24.90 -151.49 -133.72
N ALA A 344 -25.45 -150.27 -133.56
CA ALA A 344 -26.66 -149.89 -132.78
C ALA A 344 -26.73 -149.73 -131.22
N LEU A 345 -27.15 -148.53 -130.80
CA LEU A 345 -28.21 -148.17 -129.80
C LEU A 345 -28.45 -149.01 -128.51
N ARG A 346 -28.45 -148.34 -127.32
CA ARG A 346 -29.65 -148.14 -126.45
C ARG A 346 -29.42 -147.25 -125.19
N LYS A 347 -30.51 -146.93 -124.47
CA LYS A 347 -30.63 -146.02 -123.30
C LYS A 347 -30.74 -146.78 -121.96
N ARG A 348 -30.47 -146.13 -120.80
CA ARG A 348 -31.31 -146.21 -119.55
C ARG A 348 -30.97 -145.13 -118.49
N THR A 349 -31.68 -145.13 -117.35
CA THR A 349 -31.94 -143.97 -116.46
C THR A 349 -32.17 -144.31 -114.97
N ALA A 350 -31.66 -143.50 -114.02
CA ALA A 350 -32.10 -143.23 -112.63
C ALA A 350 -31.16 -142.16 -112.01
N LYS A 351 -31.46 -141.23 -111.07
CA LYS A 351 -32.55 -140.89 -110.11
C LYS A 351 -32.42 -141.37 -108.63
N SER A 352 -31.90 -140.49 -107.77
CA SER A 352 -32.22 -140.25 -106.32
C SER A 352 -31.33 -139.07 -105.83
N GLU A 353 -31.81 -137.97 -105.22
CA GLU A 353 -32.23 -137.78 -103.80
C GLU A 353 -31.07 -138.03 -102.80
N SER A 354 -30.75 -137.21 -101.79
CA SER A 354 -31.18 -135.87 -101.27
C SER A 354 -29.97 -135.25 -100.47
N GLY A 355 -29.97 -134.12 -99.73
CA GLY A 355 -30.93 -133.04 -99.41
C GLY A 355 -30.55 -132.30 -98.08
N ASN A 356 -30.98 -131.03 -97.88
CA ASN A 356 -30.86 -130.20 -96.64
C ASN A 356 -29.44 -129.67 -96.29
N GLY A 357 -29.17 -128.52 -95.63
CA GLY A 357 -29.95 -127.38 -95.07
C GLY A 357 -28.95 -126.41 -94.36
N ALA A 358 -29.28 -125.24 -93.77
CA ALA A 358 -30.49 -124.41 -93.72
C ALA A 358 -30.10 -122.98 -93.21
N THR A 359 -31.05 -122.02 -93.30
CA THR A 359 -31.06 -120.63 -92.74
C THR A 359 -29.84 -119.74 -93.02
#